data_AF-A0A7Y4SUH6-F1
#
_entry.id   AF-A0A7Y4SUH6-F1
#
_cell.length_a   1.000
_cell.length_b   1.000
_cell.length_c   1.000
_cell.angle_alpha   90.00
_cell.angle_beta   90.00
_cell.angle_gamma   90.00
#
_symmetry.space_group_name_H-M   'P 1'
#
loop_
_entity.id
_entity.type
_entity.pdbx_description
1 polymer ?
#
loop_
_entity_poly.entity_id
_entity_poly.type
_entity_poly.pdbx_seq_one_letter_code
_entity_poly.pdbx_strand_id
1 'polypeptide(L)'
;ILAAASRGRRPRGGRARSAHQELRDRHVAFFLEKLPQGLWELRYELRAEVPGRFHALPTRGHAMYVPEIHANGSELRLQVRER
;
A
#
# COMPACT_ATOMS: atom_id res chain seq x y z
N ILE A 1 9.72 18.94 9.32
CA ILE A 1 9.28 18.20 8.11
C ILE A 1 8.95 16.79 8.57
N LEU A 2 7.72 16.63 9.07
CA LEU A 2 7.32 15.54 9.96
C LEU A 2 6.87 14.33 9.15
N ALA A 3 7.52 13.18 9.40
CA ALA A 3 6.94 11.87 9.14
C ALA A 3 5.75 11.70 10.09
N ALA A 4 4.55 12.05 9.59
CA ALA A 4 3.31 11.75 10.28
C ALA A 4 3.04 10.24 10.16
N ALA A 5 3.60 9.48 11.10
CA ALA A 5 3.18 8.11 11.34
C ALA A 5 1.67 8.13 11.60
N SER A 6 0.87 7.64 10.64
CA SER A 6 -0.57 7.49 10.79
C SER A 6 -0.83 6.63 12.03
N ARG A 7 -1.45 7.26 13.04
CA ARG A 7 -1.69 6.66 14.34
C ARG A 7 -2.95 5.80 14.26
N GLY A 8 -2.91 4.78 13.41
CA GLY A 8 -3.94 3.75 13.29
C GLY A 8 -3.56 2.52 14.13
N ARG A 9 -4.50 2.00 14.92
CA ARG A 9 -4.45 0.78 15.75
C ARG A 9 -3.37 -0.24 15.31
N ARG A 10 -2.36 -0.46 16.16
CA ARG A 10 -1.33 -1.49 15.94
C ARG A 10 -2.00 -2.87 15.81
N PRO A 11 -1.75 -3.65 14.76
CA PRO A 11 -2.16 -5.04 14.70
C PRO A 11 -1.16 -5.90 15.49
N ARG A 12 -1.63 -7.02 16.04
CA ARG A 12 -0.87 -7.90 16.93
C ARG A 12 0.22 -8.75 16.23
N GLY A 13 0.87 -8.27 15.15
CA GLY A 13 1.88 -9.11 14.48
C GLY A 13 2.72 -8.56 13.32
N GLY A 14 2.45 -7.36 12.80
CA GLY A 14 3.21 -6.80 11.66
C GLY A 14 4.29 -5.81 12.09
N ARG A 15 5.51 -5.95 11.57
CA ARG A 15 6.54 -4.91 11.72
C ARG A 15 6.22 -3.76 10.76
N ALA A 16 6.29 -2.52 11.24
CA ALA A 16 6.14 -1.31 10.41
C ALA A 16 7.52 -0.73 10.12
N ARG A 17 7.83 -0.49 8.85
CA ARG A 17 9.08 0.17 8.42
C ARG A 17 8.73 1.46 7.69
N SER A 18 9.56 2.48 7.88
CA SER A 18 9.50 3.67 7.03
C SER A 18 9.88 3.26 5.61
N ALA A 19 8.92 3.33 4.70
CA ALA A 19 9.12 3.16 3.27
C ALA A 19 9.06 4.54 2.62
N HIS A 20 9.83 4.75 1.55
CA HIS A 20 9.64 5.93 0.74
C HIS A 20 8.32 5.78 -0.02
N GLN A 21 7.37 6.67 0.27
CA GLN A 21 6.03 6.64 -0.30
C GLN A 21 5.92 7.69 -1.39
N GLU A 22 5.57 7.26 -2.59
CA GLU A 22 5.26 8.15 -3.70
C GLU A 22 3.76 8.08 -3.99
N LEU A 23 3.08 9.20 -3.74
CA LEU A 23 1.65 9.37 -4.00
C LEU A 23 1.48 9.85 -5.43
N ARG A 24 1.06 8.96 -6.33
CA ARG A 24 0.70 9.31 -7.71
C ARG A 24 -0.80 9.24 -7.88
N ASP A 25 -1.31 9.89 -8.92
CA ASP A 25 -2.76 9.99 -9.16
C ASP A 25 -3.42 8.62 -9.39
N ARG A 26 -2.73 7.71 -10.09
CA ARG A 26 -3.29 6.40 -10.47
C ARG A 26 -2.95 5.27 -9.50
N HIS A 27 -1.83 5.39 -8.77
CA HIS A 27 -1.36 4.35 -7.86
C HIS A 27 -0.41 4.92 -6.82
N VAL A 28 -0.30 4.25 -5.68
CA VAL A 28 0.69 4.57 -4.65
C VAL A 28 1.83 3.58 -4.77
N ALA A 29 3.06 4.08 -4.88
CA ALA A 29 4.26 3.27 -4.91
C ALA A 29 5.00 3.35 -3.58
N PHE A 30 5.49 2.20 -3.11
CA PHE A 30 6.31 2.10 -1.90
C PHE A 30 7.69 1.56 -2.28
N PHE A 31 8.74 2.27 -1.90
CA PHE A 31 10.11 1.84 -2.11
C PHE A 31 10.75 1.52 -0.76
N LEU A 32 11.31 0.31 -0.66
CA LEU A 32 12.05 -0.17 0.51
C LEU A 32 13.43 -0.62 0.06
N GLU A 33 14.46 -0.18 0.79
CA GLU A 33 15.85 -0.60 0.50
C GLU A 33 16.06 -2.10 0.81
N LYS A 34 15.50 -2.58 1.92
CA LYS A 34 15.63 -3.96 2.38
C LYS A 34 14.34 -4.45 3.03
N LEU A 35 13.92 -5.66 2.69
CA LEU A 35 12.80 -6.34 3.33
C LEU A 35 13.29 -7.66 3.94
N PRO A 36 13.70 -7.66 5.23
CA PRO A 36 14.05 -8.90 5.91
C PRO A 36 12.89 -9.89 5.89
N GLN A 37 13.18 -11.18 6.00
CA GLN A 37 12.15 -12.21 6.11
C GLN A 37 11.21 -11.92 7.29
N GLY A 38 9.90 -12.01 7.05
CA GLY A 38 8.87 -11.79 8.07
C GLY A 38 7.59 -11.19 7.51
N LEU A 39 6.62 -10.96 8.39
CA LEU A 39 5.39 -10.26 8.07
C LEU A 39 5.57 -8.75 8.24
N TRP A 40 5.36 -8.02 7.15
CA TRP A 40 5.44 -6.57 7.11
C TRP A 40 4.11 -5.97 6.71
N GLU A 41 3.80 -4.82 7.30
CA GLU A 41 2.56 -4.12 7.03
C GLU A 41 2.84 -2.70 6.53
N LEU A 42 2.24 -2.38 5.38
CA LEU A 42 2.27 -1.07 4.76
C LEU A 42 0.86 -0.49 4.82
N ARG A 43 0.72 0.75 5.29
CA ARG A 43 -0.55 1.44 5.42
C ARG A 43 -0.49 2.78 4.72
N TYR A 44 -1.57 3.13 4.05
CA TYR A 44 -1.77 4.43 3.44
C TYR A 44 -3.23 4.82 3.53
N GLU A 45 -3.48 6.12 3.49
CA GLU A 45 -4.82 6.68 3.53
C GLU A 45 -5.19 7.16 2.12
N LEU A 46 -6.43 6.88 1.73
CA LEU A 46 -7.03 7.32 0.49
C LEU A 46 -8.37 7.96 0.81
N ARG A 47 -8.71 9.02 0.10
CA ARG A 47 -10.03 9.63 0.14
C ARG A 47 -10.80 9.25 -1.11
N ALA A 48 -12.04 8.79 -0.93
CA ALA A 48 -12.95 8.58 -2.04
C ALA A 48 -13.59 9.92 -2.44
N GLU A 49 -13.43 10.32 -3.70
CA GLU A 49 -13.94 11.61 -4.22
C GLU A 49 -15.19 11.45 -5.08
N VAL A 50 -15.19 10.52 -6.02
CA VAL A 50 -16.29 10.32 -6.97
C VAL A 50 -17.11 9.08 -6.58
N PRO A 51 -18.45 9.18 -6.45
CA PRO A 51 -19.30 8.03 -6.20
C PRO A 51 -19.32 7.09 -7.40
N GLY A 52 -19.28 5.77 -7.15
CA GLY A 52 -19.20 4.79 -8.22
C GLY A 52 -18.72 3.40 -7.80
N ARG A 53 -18.69 2.47 -8.75
CA ARG A 53 -18.07 1.15 -8.60
C ARG A 53 -16.68 1.19 -9.22
N PHE A 54 -15.68 0.83 -8.41
CA PHE A 54 -14.28 0.88 -8.82
C PHE A 54 -13.62 -0.48 -8.65
N HIS A 55 -12.73 -0.77 -9.59
CA HIS A 55 -11.83 -1.91 -9.55
C HIS A 55 -10.47 -1.40 -9.09
N ALA A 56 -10.08 -1.74 -7.86
CA ALA A 56 -8.72 -1.52 -7.40
C ALA A 56 -7.86 -2.66 -7.96
N LEU A 57 -6.93 -2.28 -8.83
CA LEU A 57 -5.98 -3.21 -9.43
C LEU A 57 -5.21 -3.97 -8.35
N PRO A 58 -4.86 -5.24 -8.60
CA PRO A 58 -4.05 -6.02 -7.68
C PRO A 58 -2.78 -5.30 -7.26
N THR A 59 -2.46 -5.35 -5.97
CA THR A 59 -1.19 -4.87 -5.46
C THR A 59 -0.05 -5.66 -6.09
N ARG A 60 0.92 -4.98 -6.69
CA ARG A 60 2.11 -5.62 -7.28
C ARG A 60 3.34 -5.24 -6.46
N GLY A 61 4.10 -6.23 -6.06
CA GLY A 61 5.43 -6.07 -5.47
C GLY A 61 6.44 -6.80 -6.33
N HIS A 62 7.59 -6.19 -6.59
CA HIS A 62 8.70 -6.85 -7.27
C HIS A 62 10.01 -6.31 -6.70
N ALA A 63 11.04 -7.15 -6.69
CA ALA A 63 12.39 -6.67 -6.42
C ALA A 63 12.92 -6.00 -7.68
N MET A 64 13.28 -4.71 -7.59
CA MET A 64 13.73 -3.92 -8.75
C MET A 64 14.90 -4.56 -9.52
N TYR A 65 15.79 -5.24 -8.80
CA TYR A 65 17.00 -5.83 -9.36
C TYR A 65 16.94 -7.36 -9.51
N VAL A 66 15.85 -7.99 -9.06
CA VAL A 66 15.66 -9.45 -9.12
C VAL A 66 14.22 -9.72 -9.58
N PRO A 67 13.95 -9.60 -10.89
CA PRO A 67 12.59 -9.64 -11.42
C PRO A 67 11.89 -11.00 -11.22
N GLU A 68 12.64 -12.06 -10.95
CA GLU A 68 12.11 -13.39 -10.61
C GLU A 68 11.29 -13.33 -9.32
N ILE A 69 11.64 -12.42 -8.40
CA ILE A 69 10.93 -12.20 -7.14
C ILE A 69 9.83 -11.17 -7.37
N HIS A 70 8.61 -11.68 -7.51
CA HIS A 70 7.41 -10.88 -7.62
C HIS A 70 6.29 -11.41 -6.73
N ALA A 71 5.40 -10.51 -6.35
CA ALA A 71 4.21 -10.78 -5.56
C ALA A 71 3.03 -10.07 -6.22
N ASN A 72 1.94 -10.81 -6.41
CA ASN A 72 0.68 -10.27 -6.90
C ASN A 72 -0.38 -10.44 -5.81
N GLY A 73 -1.08 -9.36 -5.52
CA GLY A 73 -2.24 -9.35 -4.64
C GLY A 73 -3.49 -9.82 -5.36
N SER A 74 -4.61 -9.75 -4.64
CA SER A 74 -5.94 -9.93 -5.22
C SER A 74 -6.50 -8.57 -5.67
N GLU A 75 -7.36 -8.60 -6.69
CA GLU A 75 -8.18 -7.44 -7.06
C GLU A 75 -9.17 -7.14 -5.92
N LEU A 76 -9.43 -5.84 -5.70
CA LEU A 76 -10.43 -5.40 -4.74
C LEU A 76 -11.51 -4.58 -5.45
N ARG A 77 -12.77 -5.00 -5.32
CA ARG A 77 -13.92 -4.24 -5.83
C ARG A 77 -14.46 -3.33 -4.73
N LEU A 78 -14.48 -2.04 -5.00
CA LEU A 78 -14.91 -1.01 -4.06
C LEU A 78 -16.17 -0.33 -4.59
N GLN A 79 -17.14 -0.11 -3.72
CA GLN A 79 -18.30 0.73 -4.02
C GLN A 79 -18.20 1.99 -3.17
N VAL A 80 -17.95 3.11 -3.83
CA VAL A 80 -17.98 4.44 -3.20
C VAL A 80 -19.42 4.91 -3.21
N ARG A 81 -19.99 5.08 -2.01
CA ARG A 81 -21.32 5.66 -1.82
C ARG A 81 -21.19 7.18 -1.66
N GLU A 82 -22.20 7.88 -2.13
CA GLU A 82 -22.36 9.31 -1.85
C GLU A 82 -22.60 9.52 -0.35
N ARG A 83 -22.11 10.64 0.17
CA ARG A 83 -22.15 10.96 1.60
C ARG A 83 -23.32 11.88 1.91
#